data_AF-A0A9W4X2C1-F1
#
_entry.id   AF-A0A9W4X2C1-F1
#
_cell.length_a   1.000
_cell.length_b   1.000
_cell.length_c   1.000
_cell.angle_alpha   90.00
_cell.angle_beta   90.00
_cell.angle_gamma   90.00
#
_symmetry.space_group_name_H-M   'P 1'
#
loop_
_entity.id
_entity.type
_entity.pdbx_description
1 polymer ?
#
loop_
_entity_poly.entity_id
_entity_poly.type
_entity_poly.pdbx_seq_one_letter_code
_entity_poly.pdbx_strand_id
1 'polypeptide(L)'
;AYDNGNGISKEEYWSRIVNISMEVIERLRDKIVEDVLKEIINDILQIDLNGMIKTAVWKPDKNNKKPGKRFEYIVIKNDSSQRVGDKMEYPEVVRRLGKKIDISYYLKTIVGLCARFINYDESFQQSYEIVLRALKI
;
A
#
# COMPACT_ATOMS: atom_id res chain seq x y z
N ALA A 1 -45.25 23.79 12.85
CA ALA A 1 -45.27 22.70 13.86
C ALA A 1 -45.35 21.40 13.08
N TYR A 2 -44.40 20.48 13.28
CA TYR A 2 -44.41 19.19 12.60
C TYR A 2 -45.39 18.25 13.33
N ASP A 3 -46.08 17.47 12.51
CA ASP A 3 -47.42 16.90 12.70
C ASP A 3 -47.51 15.76 13.74
N ASN A 4 -48.66 15.69 14.40
CA ASN A 4 -49.07 14.76 15.45
C ASN A 4 -49.66 13.46 14.85
N GLY A 5 -48.87 12.73 14.05
CA GLY A 5 -49.35 11.50 13.43
C GLY A 5 -48.27 10.47 13.22
N ASN A 6 -48.25 9.42 14.05
CA ASN A 6 -47.57 8.12 13.83
C ASN A 6 -46.09 8.17 13.39
N GLY A 7 -45.41 9.29 13.65
CA GLY A 7 -44.03 9.56 13.27
C GLY A 7 -43.05 9.13 14.35
N ILE A 8 -41.92 8.60 13.92
CA ILE A 8 -40.79 8.26 14.78
C ILE A 8 -40.35 9.46 15.62
N SER A 9 -39.84 9.22 16.83
CA SER A 9 -39.34 10.31 17.67
C SER A 9 -38.17 11.03 16.99
N LYS A 10 -37.86 12.26 17.43
CA LYS A 10 -36.70 13.00 16.90
C LYS A 10 -35.42 12.22 17.13
N GLU A 11 -35.31 11.55 18.27
CA GLU A 11 -34.18 10.72 18.67
C GLU A 11 -34.06 9.50 17.75
N GLU A 12 -35.18 8.83 17.44
CA GLU A 12 -35.20 7.70 16.51
C GLU A 12 -34.86 8.16 15.08
N TYR A 13 -35.34 9.33 14.66
CA TYR A 13 -34.99 9.94 13.39
C TYR A 13 -33.48 10.20 13.28
N TRP A 14 -32.89 10.88 14.27
CA TRP A 14 -31.45 11.15 14.26
C TRP A 14 -30.62 9.86 14.33
N SER A 15 -31.05 8.89 15.12
CA SER A 15 -30.39 7.57 15.18
C SER A 15 -30.41 6.87 13.83
N ARG A 16 -31.53 6.92 13.09
CA ARG A 16 -31.61 6.36 11.73
C ARG A 16 -30.69 7.07 10.75
N ILE A 17 -30.64 8.40 10.80
CA ILE A 17 -29.76 9.19 9.94
C ILE A 17 -28.29 8.85 10.19
N VAL A 18 -27.88 8.73 11.46
CA VAL A 18 -26.50 8.35 11.80
C VAL A 18 -26.17 6.95 11.31
N ASN A 19 -27.06 5.96 11.53
CA ASN A 19 -26.84 4.60 11.06
C ASN A 19 -26.73 4.51 9.52
N ILE A 20 -27.64 5.17 8.79
CA ILE A 20 -27.59 5.21 7.32
C ILE A 20 -26.30 5.89 6.84
N SER A 21 -25.92 6.99 7.47
CA SER A 21 -24.68 7.70 7.11
C SER A 21 -23.45 6.83 7.33
N MET A 22 -23.42 6.08 8.43
CA MET A 22 -22.34 5.15 8.74
C MET A 22 -22.26 4.02 7.70
N GLU A 23 -23.37 3.39 7.34
CA GLU A 23 -23.41 2.37 6.28
C GLU A 23 -22.95 2.90 4.92
N VAL A 24 -23.35 4.12 4.54
CA VAL A 24 -22.95 4.73 3.27
C VAL A 24 -21.45 5.02 3.25
N ILE A 25 -20.89 5.52 4.36
CA ILE A 25 -19.46 5.77 4.50
C ILE A 25 -18.66 4.46 4.40
N GLU A 26 -19.11 3.39 5.04
CA GLU A 26 -18.45 2.08 4.96
C GLU A 26 -18.43 1.55 3.53
N ARG A 27 -19.57 1.61 2.82
CA ARG A 27 -19.65 1.18 1.40
C ARG A 27 -18.76 2.01 0.48
N LEU A 28 -18.71 3.33 0.69
CA LEU A 28 -17.86 4.22 -0.10
C LEU A 28 -16.38 3.95 0.16
N ARG A 29 -16.01 3.75 1.42
CA ARG A 29 -14.65 3.37 1.81
C ARG A 29 -14.23 2.08 1.12
N ASP A 30 -15.05 1.04 1.20
CA ASP A 30 -14.72 -0.27 0.63
C ASP A 30 -14.60 -0.17 -0.90
N LYS A 31 -15.49 0.59 -1.56
CA LYS A 31 -15.43 0.83 -3.01
C LYS A 31 -14.19 1.61 -3.43
N ILE A 32 -13.85 2.70 -2.74
CA ILE A 32 -12.64 3.50 -3.03
C ILE A 32 -11.40 2.63 -2.84
N VAL A 33 -11.34 1.87 -1.75
CA VAL A 33 -10.21 0.98 -1.49
C VAL A 33 -10.07 -0.07 -2.58
N GLU A 34 -11.17 -0.71 -2.99
CA GLU A 34 -11.17 -1.72 -4.04
C GLU A 34 -10.75 -1.13 -5.40
N ASP A 35 -11.34 -0.01 -5.80
CA ASP A 35 -11.07 0.64 -7.09
C ASP A 35 -9.61 1.14 -7.16
N VAL A 36 -9.14 1.82 -6.11
CA VAL A 36 -7.75 2.32 -6.01
C VAL A 36 -6.76 1.15 -5.95
N LEU A 37 -7.05 0.09 -5.19
CA LEU A 37 -6.17 -1.08 -5.14
C LEU A 37 -6.11 -1.81 -6.48
N LYS A 38 -7.24 -1.94 -7.20
CA LYS A 38 -7.27 -2.56 -8.54
C LYS A 38 -6.45 -1.76 -9.53
N GLU A 39 -6.60 -0.44 -9.54
CA GLU A 39 -5.84 0.45 -10.41
C GLU A 39 -4.35 0.37 -10.11
N ILE A 40 -3.97 0.46 -8.83
CA ILE A 40 -2.57 0.31 -8.39
C ILE A 40 -2.00 -1.07 -8.75
N ILE A 41 -2.76 -2.16 -8.55
CA ILE A 41 -2.31 -3.51 -8.93
C ILE A 41 -2.12 -3.59 -10.44
N ASN A 42 -3.05 -3.07 -11.23
CA ASN A 42 -2.94 -3.07 -12.68
C ASN A 42 -1.71 -2.28 -13.13
N ASP A 43 -1.48 -1.09 -12.57
CA ASP A 43 -0.29 -0.30 -12.86
C ASP A 43 0.99 -1.03 -12.46
N ILE A 44 1.01 -1.72 -11.32
CA ILE A 44 2.16 -2.53 -10.86
C ILE A 44 2.40 -3.75 -11.73
N LEU A 45 1.35 -4.39 -12.23
CA LEU A 45 1.48 -5.49 -13.19
C LEU A 45 2.05 -5.00 -14.53
N GLN A 46 1.84 -3.72 -14.84
CA GLN A 46 2.41 -3.04 -16.00
C GLN A 46 3.77 -2.38 -15.72
N ILE A 47 4.18 -2.24 -14.46
CA ILE A 47 5.51 -1.75 -14.09
C ILE A 47 6.55 -2.72 -14.67
N ASP A 48 7.46 -2.15 -15.47
CA ASP A 48 8.62 -2.86 -15.96
C ASP A 48 9.54 -3.30 -14.81
N LEU A 49 10.53 -4.15 -15.12
CA LEU A 49 11.53 -4.57 -14.12
C LEU A 49 12.24 -3.39 -13.44
N ASN A 50 12.32 -2.21 -14.07
CA ASN A 50 13.01 -1.04 -13.52
C ASN A 50 12.26 -0.45 -12.33
N GLY A 51 10.92 -0.41 -12.35
CA GLY A 51 10.14 0.05 -11.20
C GLY A 51 10.20 -0.89 -9.98
N MET A 52 10.72 -2.11 -10.16
CA MET A 52 10.91 -3.09 -9.08
C MET A 52 12.31 -3.05 -8.46
N ILE A 53 13.25 -2.29 -9.05
CA ILE A 53 14.63 -2.18 -8.57
C ILE A 53 14.63 -1.41 -7.24
N LYS A 54 15.22 -2.02 -6.22
CA LYS A 54 15.50 -1.40 -4.92
C LYS A 54 16.99 -1.17 -4.78
N THR A 55 17.36 -0.13 -4.03
CA THR A 55 18.75 0.17 -3.71
C THR A 55 19.02 -0.08 -2.23
N ALA A 56 20.08 -0.80 -1.93
CA ALA A 56 20.59 -1.00 -0.58
C ALA A 56 22.04 -0.54 -0.47
N VAL A 57 22.50 -0.36 0.77
CA VAL A 57 23.88 0.00 1.08
C VAL A 57 24.58 -1.19 1.73
N TRP A 58 25.80 -1.50 1.30
CA TRP A 58 26.61 -2.54 1.94
C TRP A 58 26.95 -2.14 3.37
N LYS A 59 26.57 -3.02 4.31
CA LYS A 59 27.03 -2.89 5.70
C LYS A 59 28.52 -3.24 5.79
N PRO A 60 29.27 -2.60 6.73
CA PRO A 60 30.71 -2.77 6.83
C PRO A 60 31.16 -4.18 7.21
N ASP A 61 30.28 -4.94 7.87
CA ASP A 61 30.55 -6.24 8.48
C ASP A 61 30.43 -7.43 7.51
N LYS A 62 30.09 -7.21 6.23
CA LYS A 62 29.88 -8.29 5.24
C LYS A 62 30.83 -8.24 4.04
N ASN A 63 31.65 -9.30 3.91
CA ASN A 63 32.31 -9.77 2.69
C ASN A 63 33.24 -8.79 1.93
N ASN A 64 34.06 -7.99 2.63
CA ASN A 64 35.12 -7.15 2.03
C ASN A 64 34.66 -6.19 0.90
N LYS A 65 33.36 -5.92 0.78
CA LYS A 65 32.86 -4.85 -0.11
C LYS A 65 33.04 -3.53 0.60
N LYS A 66 33.44 -2.49 -0.16
CA LYS A 66 33.61 -1.14 0.39
C LYS A 66 32.33 -0.73 1.13
N PRO A 67 32.41 -0.53 2.47
CA PRO A 67 31.27 -0.08 3.25
C PRO A 67 30.71 1.20 2.66
N GLY A 68 29.38 1.35 2.68
CA GLY A 68 28.73 2.55 2.14
C GLY A 68 28.49 2.53 0.62
N LYS A 69 28.99 1.54 -0.12
CA LYS A 69 28.64 1.40 -1.55
C LYS A 69 27.17 0.98 -1.70
N ARG A 70 26.45 1.67 -2.58
CA ARG A 70 25.08 1.30 -2.97
C ARG A 70 25.09 0.17 -3.99
N PHE A 71 24.09 -0.69 -3.94
CA PHE A 71 23.84 -1.72 -4.94
C PHE A 71 22.35 -1.86 -5.17
N GLU A 72 22.01 -2.30 -6.38
CA GLU A 72 20.65 -2.52 -6.83
C GLU A 72 20.28 -3.99 -6.73
N TYR A 73 19.04 -4.26 -6.37
CA TYR A 73 18.51 -5.60 -6.23
C TYR A 73 17.00 -5.66 -6.49
N ILE A 74 16.51 -6.86 -6.78
CA ILE A 74 15.10 -7.21 -6.91
C ILE A 74 14.83 -8.38 -5.97
N VAL A 75 13.63 -8.41 -5.37
CA VAL A 75 13.22 -9.53 -4.52
C VAL A 75 12.52 -10.59 -5.38
N ILE A 76 13.11 -11.78 -5.46
CA ILE A 76 12.59 -12.92 -6.22
C ILE A 76 11.81 -13.90 -5.33
N LYS A 77 10.95 -14.70 -5.94
CA LYS A 77 10.29 -15.81 -5.23
C LYS A 77 11.32 -16.83 -4.80
N ASN A 78 11.32 -17.14 -3.50
CA ASN A 78 12.09 -18.22 -2.91
C ASN A 78 11.33 -18.70 -1.68
N ASP A 79 10.72 -19.87 -1.79
CA ASP A 79 9.90 -20.46 -0.72
C ASP A 79 10.75 -21.12 0.37
N SER A 80 12.06 -21.30 0.12
CA SER A 80 12.98 -21.95 1.06
C SER A 80 13.51 -21.02 2.17
N SER A 81 13.35 -19.70 2.04
CA SER A 81 13.79 -18.73 3.05
C SER A 81 12.76 -17.63 3.26
N GLN A 82 12.58 -17.23 4.52
CA GLN A 82 11.79 -16.04 4.87
C GLN A 82 12.62 -14.75 4.86
N ARG A 83 13.96 -14.85 4.87
CA ARG A 83 14.83 -13.68 4.98
C ARG A 83 14.91 -12.99 3.62
N VAL A 84 14.56 -11.70 3.58
CA VAL A 84 14.60 -10.91 2.34
C VAL A 84 15.97 -10.97 1.67
N GLY A 85 17.05 -10.94 2.45
CA GLY A 85 18.44 -11.01 1.94
C GLY A 85 18.72 -12.25 1.09
N ASP A 86 18.10 -13.39 1.40
CA ASP A 86 18.28 -14.65 0.65
C ASP A 86 17.41 -14.69 -0.62
N LYS A 87 16.51 -13.72 -0.77
CA LYS A 87 15.63 -13.49 -1.92
C LYS A 87 16.13 -12.36 -2.81
N MET A 88 17.20 -11.65 -2.44
CA MET A 88 17.72 -10.53 -3.22
C MET A 88 18.55 -11.04 -4.40
N GLU A 89 18.26 -10.52 -5.58
CA GLU A 89 19.01 -10.85 -6.80
C GLU A 89 19.32 -9.58 -7.61
N TYR A 90 20.41 -9.59 -8.37
CA TYR A 90 20.73 -8.46 -9.24
C TYR A 90 19.76 -8.37 -10.43
N PRO A 91 19.33 -7.16 -10.84
CA PRO A 91 18.40 -6.98 -11.97
C PRO A 91 18.84 -7.66 -13.27
N GLU A 92 20.14 -7.59 -13.58
CA GLU A 92 20.81 -8.25 -14.71
C GLU A 92 20.54 -9.77 -14.73
N VAL A 93 20.64 -10.40 -13.56
CA VAL A 93 20.48 -11.85 -13.40
C VAL A 93 19.01 -12.25 -13.52
N VAL A 94 18.11 -11.43 -12.97
CA VAL A 94 16.66 -11.64 -13.09
C VAL A 94 16.23 -11.58 -14.55
N ARG A 95 16.70 -10.58 -15.31
CA ARG A 95 16.43 -10.45 -16.75
C ARG A 95 16.96 -11.63 -17.55
N ARG A 96 18.23 -12.00 -17.32
CA ARG A 96 18.90 -13.05 -18.10
C ARG A 96 18.30 -14.43 -17.86
N LEU A 97 17.91 -14.74 -16.63
CA LEU A 97 17.45 -16.06 -16.23
C LEU A 97 15.92 -16.18 -16.11
N GLY A 98 15.17 -15.10 -16.38
CA GLY A 98 13.71 -15.08 -16.26
C GLY A 98 13.22 -15.43 -14.84
N LYS A 99 13.95 -15.00 -13.80
CA LYS A 99 13.57 -15.34 -12.42
C LYS A 99 12.24 -14.69 -12.05
N LYS A 100 11.36 -15.44 -11.38
CA LYS A 100 10.05 -14.93 -10.94
C LYS A 100 10.22 -13.95 -9.78
N ILE A 101 9.68 -12.75 -9.92
CA ILE A 101 9.68 -11.70 -8.89
C ILE A 101 8.65 -12.06 -7.80
N ASP A 102 8.99 -11.78 -6.54
CA ASP A 102 8.06 -11.93 -5.41
C ASP A 102 7.15 -10.69 -5.31
N ILE A 103 6.11 -10.64 -6.15
CA ILE A 103 5.15 -9.53 -6.18
C ILE A 103 4.50 -9.29 -4.80
N SER A 104 4.32 -10.35 -4.00
CA SER A 104 3.71 -10.25 -2.67
C SER A 104 4.49 -9.35 -1.72
N TYR A 105 5.82 -9.35 -1.83
CA TYR A 105 6.71 -8.49 -1.05
C TYR A 105 6.44 -7.00 -1.32
N TYR A 106 6.25 -6.64 -2.59
CA TYR A 106 6.00 -5.25 -2.99
C TYR A 106 4.58 -4.81 -2.63
N LEU A 107 3.59 -5.68 -2.81
CA LEU A 107 2.19 -5.41 -2.44
C LEU A 107 2.01 -5.21 -0.94
N LYS A 108 2.81 -5.87 -0.09
CA LYS A 108 2.72 -5.72 1.38
C LYS A 108 2.87 -4.27 1.85
N THR A 109 3.67 -3.47 1.15
CA THR A 109 3.84 -2.05 1.47
C THR A 109 2.55 -1.26 1.19
N ILE A 110 1.87 -1.60 0.10
CA ILE A 110 0.65 -0.93 -0.35
C ILE A 110 -0.52 -1.30 0.55
N VAL A 111 -0.65 -2.59 0.90
CA VAL A 111 -1.63 -3.04 1.89
C VAL A 111 -1.46 -2.30 3.22
N GLY A 112 -0.21 -2.07 3.66
CA GLY A 112 0.08 -1.26 4.85
C GLY A 112 -0.33 0.22 4.71
N LEU A 113 -0.19 0.81 3.54
CA LEU A 113 -0.65 2.18 3.25
C LEU A 113 -2.19 2.26 3.24
N CYS A 114 -2.86 1.30 2.61
CA CYS A 114 -4.32 1.21 2.59
C CYS A 114 -4.89 1.00 3.99
N ALA A 115 -4.33 0.08 4.80
CA ALA A 115 -4.77 -0.14 6.18
C ALA A 115 -4.65 1.15 7.03
N ARG A 116 -3.60 1.94 6.82
CA ARG A 116 -3.42 3.25 7.50
C ARG A 116 -4.40 4.31 7.01
N PHE A 117 -4.71 4.32 5.70
CA PHE A 117 -5.68 5.25 5.11
C PHE A 117 -7.11 4.96 5.57
N ILE A 118 -7.50 3.68 5.64
CA ILE A 118 -8.83 3.21 6.05
C ILE A 118 -9.08 3.48 7.53
N ASN A 119 -8.06 3.34 8.38
CA ASN A 119 -8.20 3.44 9.83
C ASN A 119 -8.03 4.86 10.42
N TYR A 120 -7.83 5.89 9.57
CA TYR A 120 -7.73 7.31 9.97
C TYR A 120 -6.89 7.55 11.24
N ASP A 121 -5.57 7.35 11.15
CA ASP A 121 -4.62 7.65 12.23
C ASP A 121 -4.09 9.09 12.08
N GLU A 122 -4.45 9.96 13.04
CA GLU A 122 -4.10 11.40 13.04
C GLU A 122 -2.60 11.69 13.12
N SER A 123 -1.78 10.74 13.58
CA SER A 123 -0.32 10.93 13.66
C SER A 123 0.38 11.06 12.29
N PHE A 124 -0.35 10.84 11.19
CA PHE A 124 0.17 10.85 9.83
C PHE A 124 -0.34 11.98 8.93
N GLN A 125 -0.76 13.11 9.49
CA GLN A 125 -0.93 14.36 8.71
C GLN A 125 0.28 14.66 7.79
N GLN A 126 1.48 14.18 8.17
CA GLN A 126 2.73 14.32 7.44
C GLN A 126 2.85 13.47 6.16
N SER A 127 2.14 12.33 6.03
CA SER A 127 2.14 11.52 4.81
C SER A 127 1.20 12.08 3.74
N TYR A 128 0.08 12.70 4.17
CA TYR A 128 -0.84 13.43 3.29
C TYR A 128 -0.14 14.60 2.59
N GLU A 129 0.68 15.37 3.32
CA GLU A 129 1.49 16.44 2.75
C GLU A 129 2.52 15.95 1.72
N ILE A 130 3.10 14.77 1.91
CA ILE A 130 4.06 14.18 0.96
C ILE A 130 3.34 13.72 -0.31
N VAL A 131 2.17 13.08 -0.17
CA VAL A 131 1.35 12.62 -1.30
C VAL A 131 0.75 13.82 -2.07
N LEU A 132 0.28 14.86 -1.36
CA LEU A 132 -0.17 16.11 -1.97
C LEU A 132 0.94 16.85 -2.70
N ARG A 133 2.17 16.87 -2.16
CA ARG A 133 3.33 17.44 -2.87
C ARG A 133 3.70 16.65 -4.12
N ALA A 134 3.53 15.33 -4.10
CA ALA A 134 3.77 14.49 -5.28
C ALA A 134 2.67 14.63 -6.34
N LEU A 135 1.44 14.97 -5.94
CA LEU A 135 0.28 15.15 -6.83
C LEU A 135 0.10 16.58 -7.35
N LYS A 136 0.82 17.57 -6.81
CA LYS A 136 0.88 18.93 -7.39
C LYS A 136 1.78 18.92 -8.63
N ILE A 137 1.17 18.60 -9.77
CA ILE A 137 1.61 18.98 -11.13
C ILE A 137 1.41 20.48 -11.30
#